data_AF-A0A9R1QRX4-F1
#
_entry.id   AF-A0A9R1QRX4-F1
#
_cell.length_a   1.000
_cell.length_b   1.000
_cell.length_c   1.000
_cell.angle_alpha   90.00
_cell.angle_beta   90.00
_cell.angle_gamma   90.00
#
_symmetry.space_group_name_H-M   'P 1'
#
loop_
_entity.id
_entity.type
_entity.pdbx_description
1 polymer ?
#
loop_
_entity_poly.entity_id
_entity_poly.type
_entity_poly.pdbx_seq_one_letter_code
_entity_poly.pdbx_strand_id
1 'polypeptide(L)'
;MFIFQIRPNNVTFIGVLSACAHNGLVDDGQRYWSTMQEMGIKASMENYGCMVDLLCRSGLLDEAYSFVTSMPILPNSVIWRNLLVASKSSNRTDIVGLASKKLFELEPQNPENYVLLSNLYALNSQWDRVRYMRKKMKDNNVTVVAGCSSIEINSYLHKFVVSDGSHPEIKEIRVVLREIADRVLRSGHKPWTAAVLHDVGEEEKEIALCEHSERLAIAYGLLKTKAPHVIRVVKNLRFCPDCHEVSKIISKSYGREIIVRDRVRFHRFIGGSCSCKDFW
;
A
#
# COMPACT_ATOMS: atom_id res chain seq x y z
N MET A 1 5.66 -10.69 -45.79
CA MET A 1 5.09 -10.30 -44.48
C MET A 1 6.27 -10.00 -43.55
N PHE A 2 6.70 -8.74 -43.47
CA PHE A 2 7.80 -8.35 -42.59
C PHE A 2 7.31 -8.34 -41.14
N ILE A 3 7.51 -9.43 -40.41
CA ILE A 3 7.49 -9.40 -38.95
C ILE A 3 8.78 -8.66 -38.56
N PHE A 4 8.68 -7.37 -38.26
CA PHE A 4 9.81 -6.66 -37.67
C PHE A 4 10.17 -7.37 -36.36
N GLN A 5 11.39 -7.90 -36.25
CA GLN A 5 11.93 -8.33 -34.97
C GLN A 5 12.09 -7.08 -34.09
N ILE A 6 11.09 -6.81 -33.26
CA ILE A 6 11.13 -5.72 -32.29
C ILE A 6 12.12 -6.14 -31.19
N ARG A 7 13.24 -5.43 -31.08
CA ARG A 7 14.21 -5.67 -30.02
C ARG A 7 13.69 -5.08 -28.71
N PRO A 8 13.72 -5.83 -27.60
CA PRO A 8 13.48 -5.29 -26.28
C PRO A 8 14.38 -4.08 -26.01
N ASN A 9 13.83 -3.07 -25.35
CA ASN A 9 14.58 -1.90 -24.93
C ASN A 9 14.42 -1.70 -23.41
N ASN A 10 14.98 -0.63 -22.88
CA ASN A 10 14.92 -0.35 -21.45
C ASN A 10 13.46 -0.33 -20.91
N VAL A 11 12.53 0.28 -21.63
CA VAL A 11 11.11 0.34 -21.23
C VAL A 11 10.48 -1.04 -21.18
N THR A 12 10.83 -1.94 -22.10
CA THR A 12 10.40 -3.34 -22.07
C THR A 12 10.82 -4.01 -20.77
N PHE A 13 12.08 -3.87 -20.37
CA PHE A 13 12.59 -4.46 -19.14
C PHE A 13 12.02 -3.84 -17.88
N ILE A 14 11.75 -2.52 -17.86
CA ILE A 14 11.01 -1.90 -16.74
C ILE A 14 9.64 -2.59 -16.57
N GLY A 15 8.90 -2.79 -17.65
CA GLY A 15 7.60 -3.45 -17.61
C GLY A 15 7.67 -4.89 -17.09
N VAL A 16 8.61 -5.69 -17.61
CA VAL A 16 8.79 -7.08 -17.20
C VAL A 16 9.27 -7.21 -15.75
N LEU A 17 10.26 -6.42 -15.34
CA LEU A 17 10.78 -6.43 -13.97
C LEU A 17 9.72 -5.94 -12.97
N SER A 18 8.93 -4.92 -13.33
CA SER A 18 7.80 -4.48 -12.51
C SER A 18 6.74 -5.57 -12.37
N ALA A 19 6.44 -6.31 -13.44
CA ALA A 19 5.53 -7.45 -13.36
C ALA A 19 6.07 -8.55 -12.43
N CYS A 20 7.37 -8.87 -12.50
CA CYS A 20 8.01 -9.81 -11.59
C CYS A 20 7.91 -9.31 -10.14
N ALA A 21 8.27 -8.05 -9.90
CA ALA A 21 8.18 -7.40 -8.58
C ALA A 21 6.77 -7.42 -8.01
N HIS A 22 5.74 -7.31 -8.85
CA HIS A 22 4.34 -7.31 -8.42
C HIS A 22 3.74 -8.71 -8.21
N ASN A 23 4.46 -9.78 -8.58
CA ASN A 23 4.03 -11.17 -8.43
C ASN A 23 5.01 -12.01 -7.59
N GLY A 24 6.08 -11.41 -7.06
CA GLY A 24 7.10 -12.12 -6.28
C GLY A 24 7.92 -13.11 -7.09
N LEU A 25 8.05 -12.92 -8.41
CA LEU A 25 8.77 -13.83 -9.29
C LEU A 25 10.28 -13.53 -9.26
N VAL A 26 10.94 -13.89 -8.16
CA VAL A 26 12.36 -13.56 -7.92
C VAL A 26 13.26 -14.14 -9.00
N ASP A 27 13.15 -15.43 -9.28
CA ASP A 27 14.00 -16.14 -10.25
C ASP A 27 13.84 -15.55 -11.66
N ASP A 28 12.60 -15.28 -12.07
CA ASP A 28 12.32 -14.66 -13.36
C ASP A 28 12.88 -13.23 -13.42
N GLY A 29 12.70 -12.44 -12.36
CA GLY A 29 13.22 -11.09 -12.28
C GLY A 29 14.75 -11.04 -12.38
N GLN A 30 15.45 -11.92 -11.68
CA GLN A 30 16.91 -12.07 -11.78
C GLN A 30 17.33 -12.50 -13.19
N ARG A 31 16.64 -13.47 -13.80
CA ARG A 31 16.91 -13.90 -15.18
C ARG A 31 16.75 -12.76 -16.18
N TYR A 32 15.66 -11.99 -16.09
CA TYR A 32 15.42 -10.85 -16.97
C TYR A 32 16.41 -9.70 -16.74
N TRP A 33 16.83 -9.48 -15.49
CA TRP A 33 17.89 -8.54 -15.18
C TRP A 33 19.22 -8.92 -15.86
N SER A 34 19.66 -10.17 -15.74
CA SER A 34 20.87 -10.65 -16.42
C SER A 34 20.75 -10.55 -17.94
N THR A 35 19.60 -10.96 -18.49
CA THR A 35 19.34 -10.86 -19.94
C THR A 35 19.48 -9.42 -20.44
N MET A 36 18.93 -8.44 -19.70
CA MET A 36 19.06 -7.02 -20.05
C MET A 36 20.53 -6.58 -20.11
N GLN A 37 21.33 -7.01 -19.14
CA GLN A 37 22.76 -6.70 -19.08
C GLN A 37 23.55 -7.35 -20.22
N GLU A 38 23.28 -8.63 -20.52
CA GLU A 38 23.89 -9.38 -21.63
C GLU A 38 23.57 -8.75 -22.99
N MET A 39 22.38 -8.16 -23.14
CA MET A 39 21.98 -7.40 -24.32
C MET A 39 22.64 -6.01 -24.42
N GLY A 40 23.47 -5.63 -23.45
CA GLY A 40 24.13 -4.32 -23.40
C GLY A 40 23.17 -3.15 -23.09
N ILE A 41 21.97 -3.44 -22.57
CA ILE A 41 20.99 -2.41 -22.21
C ILE A 41 21.38 -1.85 -20.84
N LYS A 42 21.78 -0.58 -20.81
CA LYS A 42 22.13 0.11 -19.57
C LYS A 42 20.89 0.29 -18.69
N ALA A 43 20.94 -0.26 -17.49
CA ALA A 43 19.91 -0.09 -16.48
C ALA A 43 19.73 1.39 -16.10
N SER A 44 18.50 1.89 -16.14
CA SER A 44 18.12 3.17 -15.55
C SER A 44 17.66 2.99 -14.10
N MET A 45 17.39 4.11 -13.42
CA MET A 45 16.96 4.10 -12.03
C MET A 45 15.69 3.28 -11.80
N GLU A 46 14.78 3.27 -12.77
CA GLU A 46 13.55 2.52 -12.75
C GLU A 46 13.78 1.01 -12.74
N ASN A 47 14.76 0.49 -13.51
CA ASN A 47 15.09 -0.94 -13.47
C ASN A 47 15.65 -1.34 -12.10
N TYR A 48 16.56 -0.55 -11.54
CA TYR A 48 17.08 -0.78 -10.18
C TYR A 48 15.95 -0.72 -9.16
N GLY A 49 15.05 0.26 -9.28
CA GLY A 49 13.85 0.38 -8.45
C GLY A 49 12.98 -0.88 -8.49
N CYS A 50 12.77 -1.47 -9.68
CA CYS A 50 12.01 -2.71 -9.84
C CYS A 50 12.70 -3.91 -9.16
N MET A 51 14.03 -4.05 -9.31
CA MET A 51 14.77 -5.13 -8.64
C MET A 51 14.75 -5.00 -7.12
N VAL A 52 14.93 -3.79 -6.60
CA VAL A 52 14.85 -3.54 -5.16
C VAL A 52 13.43 -3.81 -4.66
N ASP A 53 12.40 -3.36 -5.37
CA ASP A 53 10.99 -3.63 -5.02
C ASP A 53 10.71 -5.14 -4.98
N LEU A 54 11.17 -5.89 -6.00
CA LEU A 54 11.05 -7.35 -6.06
C LEU A 54 11.68 -8.03 -4.84
N LEU A 55 12.95 -7.74 -4.55
CA LEU A 55 13.68 -8.35 -3.44
C LEU A 55 13.05 -7.98 -2.09
N CYS A 56 12.73 -6.69 -1.90
CA CYS A 56 12.08 -6.18 -0.68
C CYS A 56 10.74 -6.86 -0.40
N ARG A 57 9.86 -6.96 -1.41
CA ARG A 57 8.54 -7.58 -1.26
C ARG A 57 8.61 -9.09 -1.05
N SER A 58 9.66 -9.72 -1.55
CA SER A 58 9.89 -11.16 -1.41
C SER A 58 10.59 -11.52 -0.09
N GLY A 59 10.80 -10.55 0.80
CA GLY A 59 11.44 -10.77 2.11
C GLY A 59 12.97 -10.90 2.05
N LEU A 60 13.58 -10.67 0.90
CA LEU A 60 15.02 -10.79 0.67
C LEU A 60 15.73 -9.46 0.99
N LEU A 61 15.57 -8.98 2.23
CA LEU A 61 16.04 -7.65 2.64
C LEU A 61 17.55 -7.49 2.51
N ASP A 62 18.32 -8.51 2.90
CA ASP A 62 19.78 -8.46 2.87
C ASP A 62 20.32 -8.43 1.44
N GLU A 63 19.69 -9.20 0.55
CA GLU A 63 19.99 -9.17 -0.89
C GLU A 63 19.61 -7.83 -1.51
N ALA A 64 18.44 -7.28 -1.16
CA ALA A 64 18.02 -5.96 -1.59
C ALA A 64 19.03 -4.89 -1.16
N TYR A 65 19.50 -4.96 0.09
CA TYR A 65 20.49 -4.03 0.60
C TYR A 65 21.83 -4.17 -0.13
N SER A 66 22.33 -5.39 -0.29
CA SER A 66 23.55 -5.67 -1.06
C SER A 66 23.45 -5.13 -2.48
N PHE A 67 22.32 -5.38 -3.15
CA PHE A 67 22.04 -4.88 -4.48
C PHE A 67 22.12 -3.35 -4.52
N VAL A 68 21.47 -2.64 -3.58
CA VAL A 68 21.52 -1.17 -3.47
C VAL A 68 22.94 -0.66 -3.25
N THR A 69 23.72 -1.30 -2.39
CA THR A 69 25.12 -0.90 -2.13
C THR A 69 26.05 -1.14 -3.33
N SER A 70 25.71 -2.10 -4.20
CA SER A 70 26.47 -2.41 -5.41
C SER A 70 26.11 -1.53 -6.63
N MET A 71 25.10 -0.67 -6.50
CA MET A 71 24.63 0.14 -7.62
C MET A 71 25.71 1.11 -8.11
N PRO A 72 25.97 1.21 -9.44
CA PRO A 72 26.94 2.14 -10.00
C PRO A 72 26.43 3.59 -10.03
N ILE A 73 25.21 3.84 -9.53
CA ILE A 73 24.54 5.13 -9.49
C ILE A 73 23.91 5.35 -8.12
N LEU A 74 23.78 6.62 -7.72
CA LEU A 74 23.22 6.97 -6.42
C LEU A 74 21.73 6.54 -6.33
N PRO A 75 21.34 5.76 -5.30
CA PRO A 75 19.95 5.37 -5.13
C PRO A 75 19.06 6.57 -4.79
N ASN A 76 17.88 6.64 -5.41
CA ASN A 76 16.89 7.68 -5.16
C ASN A 76 16.03 7.39 -3.91
N SER A 77 15.13 8.33 -3.59
CA SER A 77 14.24 8.21 -2.43
C SER A 77 13.31 7.00 -2.48
N VAL A 78 12.86 6.58 -3.67
CA VAL A 78 12.00 5.40 -3.84
C VAL A 78 12.72 4.13 -3.38
N ILE A 79 13.98 3.95 -3.79
CA ILE A 79 14.79 2.78 -3.40
C ILE A 79 15.01 2.74 -1.88
N TRP A 80 15.39 3.88 -1.27
CA TRP A 80 15.57 3.95 0.18
C TRP A 80 14.26 3.71 0.94
N ARG A 81 13.14 4.19 0.42
CA ARG A 81 11.82 3.95 1.02
C ARG A 81 11.43 2.48 0.96
N ASN A 82 11.71 1.79 -0.14
CA ASN A 82 11.46 0.35 -0.27
C ASN A 82 12.24 -0.47 0.78
N LEU A 83 13.54 -0.20 0.94
CA LEU A 83 14.36 -0.83 1.97
C LEU A 83 13.81 -0.56 3.38
N LEU A 84 13.43 0.70 3.67
CA LEU A 84 12.90 1.08 4.97
C LEU A 84 11.56 0.38 5.27
N VAL A 85 10.68 0.25 4.28
CA VAL A 85 9.40 -0.48 4.43
C VAL A 85 9.65 -1.97 4.65
N ALA A 86 10.56 -2.59 3.90
CA ALA A 86 10.89 -4.01 4.06
C ALA A 86 11.55 -4.33 5.40
N SER A 87 12.23 -3.34 6.00
CA SER A 87 12.88 -3.48 7.31
C SER A 87 11.92 -3.52 8.50
N LYS A 88 10.60 -3.32 8.29
CA LYS A 88 9.59 -3.20 9.36
C LYS A 88 9.56 -4.33 10.37
N SER A 89 9.78 -5.56 9.91
CA SER A 89 9.73 -6.77 10.74
C SER A 89 11.11 -7.43 10.88
N SER A 90 12.17 -6.68 10.58
CA SER A 90 13.56 -7.15 10.64
C SER A 90 14.28 -6.55 11.85
N ASN A 91 15.28 -7.27 12.38
CA ASN A 91 16.19 -6.74 13.39
C ASN A 91 17.32 -5.87 12.79
N ARG A 92 17.22 -5.50 11.49
CA ARG A 92 18.23 -4.72 10.74
C ARG A 92 18.13 -3.21 11.02
N THR A 93 18.40 -2.84 12.26
CA THR A 93 18.40 -1.45 12.72
C THR A 93 19.41 -0.57 11.98
N ASP A 94 20.47 -1.18 11.44
CA ASP A 94 21.47 -0.54 10.58
C ASP A 94 20.86 -0.06 9.25
N ILE A 95 20.07 -0.91 8.57
CA ILE A 95 19.36 -0.54 7.33
C ILE A 95 18.32 0.55 7.63
N VAL A 96 17.56 0.40 8.72
CA VAL A 96 16.57 1.40 9.15
C VAL A 96 17.24 2.76 9.37
N GLY A 97 18.37 2.81 10.08
CA GLY A 97 19.10 4.04 10.37
C GLY A 97 19.64 4.70 9.10
N LEU A 98 20.29 3.93 8.23
CA LEU A 98 20.86 4.42 6.98
C LEU A 98 19.77 4.93 6.01
N ALA A 99 18.74 4.13 5.76
CA ALA A 99 17.66 4.49 4.85
C ALA A 99 16.90 5.73 5.36
N SER A 100 16.64 5.82 6.66
CA SER A 100 16.01 7.00 7.27
C SER A 100 16.85 8.25 7.06
N LYS A 101 18.16 8.18 7.32
CA LYS A 101 19.09 9.30 7.11
C LYS A 101 19.05 9.76 5.65
N LYS A 102 19.17 8.82 4.70
CA LYS A 102 19.15 9.10 3.26
C LYS A 102 17.83 9.74 2.81
N LEU A 103 16.69 9.28 3.32
CA LEU A 103 15.38 9.85 2.99
C LEU A 103 15.23 11.30 3.47
N PHE A 104 15.71 11.63 4.67
CA PHE A 104 15.66 13.01 5.15
C PHE A 104 16.69 13.93 4.48
N GLU A 105 17.82 13.40 3.99
CA GLU A 105 18.76 14.13 3.15
C GLU A 105 18.14 14.46 1.78
N LEU A 106 17.47 13.49 1.14
CA LEU A 106 16.89 13.63 -0.20
C LEU A 106 15.56 14.39 -0.21
N GLU A 107 14.72 14.16 0.79
CA GLU A 107 13.34 14.64 0.83
C GLU A 107 12.94 15.11 2.24
N PRO A 108 13.57 16.18 2.76
CA PRO A 108 13.35 16.66 4.13
C PRO A 108 11.91 17.12 4.40
N GLN A 109 11.18 17.50 3.36
CA GLN A 109 9.81 18.01 3.44
C GLN A 109 8.74 16.98 3.08
N ASN A 110 9.11 15.73 2.78
CA ASN A 110 8.16 14.71 2.38
C ASN A 110 7.46 14.10 3.62
N PRO A 111 6.14 14.30 3.81
CA PRO A 111 5.41 13.78 4.98
C PRO A 111 5.44 12.26 5.09
N GLU A 112 5.52 11.54 3.97
CA GLU A 112 5.50 10.07 3.96
C GLU A 112 6.70 9.47 4.70
N ASN A 113 7.87 10.12 4.63
CA ASN A 113 9.08 9.66 5.29
C ASN A 113 8.95 9.76 6.83
N TYR A 114 8.33 10.83 7.32
CA TYR A 114 8.07 11.01 8.75
C TYR A 114 7.05 9.98 9.26
N VAL A 115 5.95 9.81 8.54
CA VAL A 115 4.90 8.85 8.91
C VAL A 115 5.44 7.42 8.90
N LEU A 116 6.19 7.05 7.86
CA LEU A 116 6.80 5.71 7.76
C LEU A 116 7.73 5.42 8.94
N LEU A 117 8.62 6.36 9.28
CA LEU A 117 9.56 6.17 10.38
C LEU A 117 8.87 6.22 11.75
N SER A 118 7.89 7.10 11.93
CA SER A 118 7.05 7.11 13.13
C SER A 118 6.33 5.77 13.31
N ASN A 119 5.80 5.20 12.25
CA ASN A 119 5.13 3.90 12.27
C ASN A 119 6.09 2.76 12.64
N LEU A 120 7.32 2.79 12.10
CA LEU A 120 8.38 1.86 12.48
C LEU A 120 8.72 1.94 13.96
N TYR A 121 8.83 3.15 14.51
CA TYR A 121 9.06 3.33 15.94
C TYR A 121 7.89 2.84 16.80
N ALA A 122 6.65 3.08 16.37
CA ALA A 122 5.47 2.59 17.06
C ALA A 122 5.41 1.06 17.10
N LEU A 123 5.75 0.38 15.99
CA LEU A 123 5.84 -1.09 15.93
C LEU A 123 6.84 -1.68 16.94
N ASN A 124 7.86 -0.90 17.30
CA ASN A 124 8.89 -1.28 18.28
C ASN A 124 8.63 -0.66 19.67
N SER A 125 7.42 -0.15 19.93
CA SER A 125 7.03 0.52 21.18
C SER A 125 7.94 1.70 21.58
N GLN A 126 8.63 2.32 20.62
CA GLN A 126 9.53 3.46 20.83
C GLN A 126 8.77 4.78 20.82
N TRP A 127 7.86 4.97 21.78
CA TRP A 127 6.93 6.11 21.82
C TRP A 127 7.61 7.48 21.96
N ASP A 128 8.79 7.54 22.58
CA ASP A 128 9.59 8.78 22.60
C ASP A 128 10.03 9.19 21.20
N ARG A 129 10.40 8.23 20.35
CA ARG A 129 10.80 8.49 18.96
C ARG A 129 9.60 8.83 18.07
N VAL A 130 8.43 8.25 18.35
CA VAL A 130 7.15 8.66 17.74
C VAL A 130 6.86 10.13 18.04
N ARG A 131 6.97 10.54 19.32
CA ARG A 131 6.81 11.94 19.75
C ARG A 131 7.83 12.86 19.10
N TYR A 132 9.10 12.42 19.02
CA TYR A 132 10.16 13.15 18.32
C TYR A 132 9.84 13.35 16.84
N MET A 133 9.33 12.33 16.12
CA MET A 133 8.91 12.47 14.72
C MET A 133 7.79 13.49 14.56
N ARG A 134 6.76 13.45 15.42
CA ARG A 134 5.66 14.44 15.39
C ARG A 134 6.16 15.87 15.64
N LYS A 135 7.07 16.05 16.60
CA LYS A 135 7.73 17.34 16.85
C LYS A 135 8.52 17.79 15.61
N LYS A 136 9.31 16.91 15.03
CA LYS A 136 10.13 17.21 13.84
C LYS A 136 9.26 17.62 12.64
N MET A 137 8.10 16.98 12.44
CA MET A 137 7.14 17.39 11.40
C MET A 137 6.63 18.82 11.64
N LYS A 138 6.24 19.14 12.88
CA LYS A 138 5.78 20.48 13.27
C LYS A 138 6.88 21.52 13.05
N ASP A 139 8.10 21.26 13.52
CA ASP A 139 9.25 22.15 13.40
C ASP A 139 9.63 22.42 11.93
N ASN A 140 9.32 21.47 11.03
CA ASN A 140 9.57 21.59 9.58
C ASN A 140 8.34 22.04 8.78
N ASN A 141 7.22 22.39 9.43
CA ASN A 141 5.95 22.76 8.78
C ASN A 141 5.40 21.69 7.80
N VAL A 142 5.66 20.41 8.09
CA VAL A 142 5.22 19.28 7.26
C VAL A 142 3.81 18.86 7.66
N THR A 143 2.87 18.90 6.71
CA THR A 143 1.48 18.46 6.91
C THR A 143 1.20 17.17 6.15
N VAL A 144 0.38 16.28 6.72
CA VAL A 144 -0.01 15.01 6.08
C VAL A 144 -1.36 15.18 5.39
N VAL A 145 -1.44 14.77 4.13
CA VAL A 145 -2.74 14.64 3.45
C VAL A 145 -3.46 13.44 4.03
N ALA A 146 -4.67 13.66 4.56
CA ALA A 146 -5.49 12.60 5.13
C ALA A 146 -5.80 11.51 4.09
N GLY A 147 -5.81 10.25 4.55
CA GLY A 147 -6.25 9.12 3.75
C GLY A 147 -7.73 9.25 3.41
N CYS A 148 -8.06 9.24 2.13
CA CYS A 148 -9.42 9.37 1.65
C CYS A 148 -9.74 8.30 0.60
N SER A 149 -11.02 7.97 0.53
CA SER A 149 -11.57 7.09 -0.49
C SER A 149 -12.77 7.76 -1.13
N SER A 150 -12.93 7.61 -2.44
CA SER A 150 -14.04 8.19 -3.17
C SER A 150 -14.75 7.17 -4.05
N ILE A 151 -16.04 7.37 -4.24
CA ILE A 151 -16.93 6.55 -5.05
C ILE A 151 -17.82 7.47 -5.88
N GLU A 152 -18.08 7.09 -7.13
CA GLU A 152 -19.01 7.80 -8.00
C GLU A 152 -20.34 7.06 -8.03
N ILE A 153 -21.43 7.75 -7.69
CA ILE A 153 -22.80 7.23 -7.71
C ILE A 153 -23.68 8.28 -8.37
N ASN A 154 -24.46 7.89 -9.38
CA ASN A 154 -25.38 8.78 -10.12
C ASN A 154 -24.68 10.07 -10.61
N SER A 155 -23.43 9.95 -11.10
CA SER A 155 -22.59 11.06 -11.56
C SER A 155 -22.14 12.07 -10.49
N TYR A 156 -22.34 11.74 -9.20
CA TYR A 156 -21.81 12.50 -8.08
C TYR A 156 -20.62 11.78 -7.45
N LEU A 157 -19.55 12.53 -7.19
CA LEU A 157 -18.37 12.04 -6.48
C LEU A 157 -18.56 12.21 -4.98
N HIS A 158 -18.62 11.10 -4.26
CA HIS A 158 -18.70 11.06 -2.81
C HIS A 158 -17.32 10.75 -2.25
N LYS A 159 -16.83 11.59 -1.35
CA LYS A 159 -15.51 11.45 -0.71
C LYS A 159 -15.67 11.18 0.78
N PHE A 160 -14.89 10.22 1.28
CA PHE A 160 -14.87 9.82 2.67
C PHE A 160 -13.48 9.98 3.26
N VAL A 161 -13.42 10.57 4.45
CA VAL A 161 -12.23 10.72 5.27
C VAL A 161 -12.57 10.17 6.66
N VAL A 162 -11.60 9.53 7.33
CA VAL A 162 -11.80 9.03 8.70
C VAL A 162 -12.18 10.19 9.62
N SER A 163 -13.14 9.95 10.52
CA SER A 163 -13.69 10.96 11.44
C SER A 163 -14.39 12.16 10.79
N ASP A 164 -14.61 12.15 9.47
CA ASP A 164 -15.43 13.14 8.78
C ASP A 164 -16.92 12.72 8.80
N GLY A 165 -17.73 13.50 9.51
CA GLY A 165 -19.18 13.31 9.63
C GLY A 165 -20.01 14.18 8.69
N SER A 166 -19.39 14.90 7.74
CA SER A 166 -20.06 15.90 6.90
C SER A 166 -20.98 15.30 5.82
N HIS A 167 -20.85 14.01 5.51
CA HIS A 167 -21.68 13.36 4.50
C HIS A 167 -23.16 13.38 4.91
N PRO A 168 -24.10 13.85 4.07
CA PRO A 168 -25.52 14.00 4.45
C PRO A 168 -26.17 12.70 4.95
N GLU A 169 -25.71 11.57 4.42
CA GLU A 169 -26.25 10.22 4.71
C GLU A 169 -25.34 9.39 5.64
N ILE A 170 -24.52 10.05 6.46
CA ILE A 170 -23.53 9.35 7.30
C ILE A 170 -24.18 8.39 8.31
N LYS A 171 -25.40 8.67 8.76
CA LYS A 171 -26.12 7.82 9.71
C LYS A 171 -26.49 6.48 9.07
N GLU A 172 -27.01 6.51 7.85
CA GLU A 172 -27.37 5.36 7.05
C GLU A 172 -26.13 4.55 6.65
N ILE A 173 -25.04 5.21 6.27
CA ILE A 173 -23.76 4.56 5.99
C ILE A 173 -23.27 3.80 7.23
N ARG A 174 -23.36 4.41 8.43
CA ARG A 174 -22.97 3.76 9.69
C ARG A 174 -23.84 2.56 10.05
N VAL A 175 -25.10 2.52 9.63
CA VAL A 175 -25.95 1.32 9.77
C VAL A 175 -25.38 0.19 8.92
N VAL A 176 -25.10 0.45 7.63
CA VAL A 176 -24.51 -0.55 6.72
C VAL A 176 -23.13 -1.00 7.20
N LEU A 177 -22.31 -0.11 7.75
CA LEU A 177 -21.02 -0.47 8.34
C LEU A 177 -21.17 -1.45 9.51
N ARG A 178 -22.18 -1.29 10.37
CA ARG A 178 -22.44 -2.24 11.46
C ARG A 178 -22.85 -3.61 10.93
N GLU A 179 -23.65 -3.66 9.86
CA GLU A 179 -24.00 -4.92 9.21
C GLU A 179 -22.78 -5.61 8.59
N ILE A 180 -21.90 -4.84 7.95
CA ILE A 180 -20.62 -5.35 7.44
C ILE A 180 -19.78 -5.90 8.59
N ALA A 181 -19.65 -5.16 9.69
CA ALA A 181 -18.85 -5.57 10.84
C ALA A 181 -19.35 -6.89 11.45
N ASP A 182 -20.67 -7.07 11.62
CA ASP A 182 -21.26 -8.33 12.10
C ASP A 182 -20.97 -9.50 11.15
N ARG A 183 -21.08 -9.29 9.84
CA ARG A 183 -20.74 -10.34 8.84
C ARG A 183 -19.26 -10.69 8.85
N VAL A 184 -18.38 -9.69 9.00
CA VAL A 184 -16.94 -9.89 9.11
C VAL A 184 -16.62 -10.70 10.37
N LEU A 185 -17.22 -10.35 11.52
CA LEU A 185 -17.06 -11.10 12.76
C LEU A 185 -17.49 -12.57 12.62
N ARG A 186 -18.67 -12.82 12.03
CA ARG A 186 -19.19 -14.18 11.79
C ARG A 186 -18.35 -15.00 10.81
N SER A 187 -17.56 -14.36 9.95
CA SER A 187 -16.64 -15.05 9.06
C SER A 187 -15.39 -15.59 9.77
N GLY A 188 -15.19 -15.24 11.05
CA GLY A 188 -14.00 -15.59 11.82
C GLY A 188 -12.79 -14.69 11.55
N HIS A 189 -12.99 -13.57 10.83
CA HIS A 189 -11.93 -12.58 10.59
C HIS A 189 -11.47 -11.97 11.91
N LYS A 190 -10.16 -11.99 12.13
CA LYS A 190 -9.53 -11.29 13.25
C LYS A 190 -9.01 -9.96 12.73
N PRO A 191 -9.50 -8.81 13.25
CA PRO A 191 -9.02 -7.50 12.82
C PRO A 191 -7.50 -7.40 12.96
N TRP A 192 -6.82 -6.86 11.95
CA TRP A 192 -5.37 -6.65 12.04
C TRP A 192 -5.06 -5.40 12.87
N THR A 193 -5.27 -5.47 14.19
CA THR A 193 -5.08 -4.33 15.10
C THR A 193 -3.61 -3.90 15.22
N ALA A 194 -2.67 -4.81 14.93
CA ALA A 194 -1.24 -4.50 14.83
C ALA A 194 -0.90 -3.43 13.77
N ALA A 195 -1.80 -3.15 12.82
CA ALA A 195 -1.64 -2.06 11.85
C ALA A 195 -2.12 -0.69 12.40
N VAL A 196 -2.82 -0.68 13.53
CA VAL A 196 -3.26 0.54 14.20
C VAL A 196 -2.18 0.98 15.18
N LEU A 197 -1.35 1.91 14.71
CA LEU A 197 -0.15 2.37 15.41
C LEU A 197 -0.44 3.57 16.33
N HIS A 198 -1.52 3.41 17.09
CA HIS A 198 -1.95 4.35 18.14
C HIS A 198 -1.81 3.68 19.51
N ASP A 199 -1.40 4.46 20.50
CA ASP A 199 -1.28 4.04 21.90
C ASP A 199 -2.67 4.08 22.54
N VAL A 200 -3.51 3.12 22.15
CA VAL A 200 -4.91 2.96 22.56
C VAL A 200 -5.23 1.49 22.80
N GLY A 201 -6.32 1.20 23.52
CA GLY A 201 -6.76 -0.17 23.79
C GLY A 201 -7.15 -0.94 22.53
N GLU A 202 -7.16 -2.27 22.58
CA GLU A 202 -7.46 -3.11 21.40
C GLU A 202 -8.88 -2.89 20.85
N GLU A 203 -9.88 -2.70 21.70
CA GLU A 203 -11.24 -2.39 21.28
C GLU A 203 -11.30 -1.07 20.47
N GLU A 204 -10.54 -0.05 20.89
CA GLU A 204 -10.46 1.23 20.17
C GLU A 204 -9.75 1.07 18.82
N LYS A 205 -8.76 0.17 18.71
CA LYS A 205 -8.11 -0.15 17.44
C LYS A 205 -9.07 -0.85 16.48
N GLU A 206 -9.89 -1.78 16.96
CA GLU A 206 -10.90 -2.45 16.13
C GLU A 206 -11.96 -1.47 15.60
N ILE A 207 -12.40 -0.53 16.44
CA ILE A 207 -13.31 0.54 16.04
C ILE A 207 -12.67 1.42 14.97
N ALA A 208 -11.41 1.81 15.15
CA ALA A 208 -10.68 2.63 14.18
C ALA A 208 -10.58 1.94 12.80
N LEU A 209 -10.34 0.62 12.77
CA LEU A 209 -10.34 -0.16 11.52
C LEU A 209 -11.69 -0.15 10.82
N CYS A 210 -12.79 -0.15 11.58
CA CYS A 210 -14.14 -0.11 11.03
C CYS A 210 -14.49 1.20 10.33
N GLU A 211 -13.88 2.31 10.75
CA GLU A 211 -14.13 3.64 10.20
C GLU A 211 -13.15 4.04 9.08
N HIS A 212 -12.32 3.11 8.59
CA HIS A 212 -11.47 3.36 7.44
C HIS A 212 -12.28 3.84 6.22
N SER A 213 -11.74 4.81 5.48
CA SER A 213 -12.46 5.45 4.38
C SER A 213 -12.87 4.50 3.26
N GLU A 214 -12.13 3.41 3.04
CA GLU A 214 -12.51 2.37 2.07
C GLU A 214 -13.81 1.69 2.48
N ARG A 215 -13.97 1.37 3.77
CA ARG A 215 -15.16 0.71 4.29
C ARG A 215 -16.37 1.64 4.20
N LEU A 216 -16.20 2.93 4.50
CA LEU A 216 -17.22 3.95 4.31
C LEU A 216 -17.67 4.03 2.84
N ALA A 217 -16.73 4.07 1.90
CA ALA A 217 -17.04 4.13 0.47
C ALA A 217 -17.74 2.86 -0.03
N ILE A 218 -17.30 1.67 0.40
CA ILE A 218 -17.93 0.39 0.05
C ILE A 218 -19.33 0.30 0.65
N ALA A 219 -19.50 0.69 1.92
CA ALA A 219 -20.80 0.74 2.59
C ALA A 219 -21.77 1.67 1.85
N TYR A 220 -21.31 2.83 1.41
CA TYR A 220 -22.13 3.73 0.60
C TYR A 220 -22.51 3.11 -0.76
N GLY A 221 -21.56 2.44 -1.43
CA GLY A 221 -21.83 1.71 -2.67
C GLY A 221 -22.88 0.59 -2.49
N LEU A 222 -22.83 -0.13 -1.36
CA LEU A 222 -23.83 -1.14 -1.00
C LEU A 222 -25.20 -0.51 -0.70
N LEU A 223 -25.22 0.63 0.00
CA LEU A 223 -26.44 1.37 0.31
C LEU A 223 -27.16 1.85 -0.95
N LYS A 224 -26.41 2.35 -1.94
CA LYS A 224 -26.97 3.04 -3.12
C LYS A 224 -27.25 2.17 -4.33
N THR A 225 -26.70 0.96 -4.37
CA THR A 225 -26.82 0.10 -5.54
C THR A 225 -27.25 -1.30 -5.14
N LYS A 226 -27.75 -2.10 -6.08
CA LYS A 226 -28.04 -3.53 -5.88
C LYS A 226 -27.18 -4.39 -6.79
N ALA A 227 -26.92 -5.64 -6.39
CA ALA A 227 -26.25 -6.60 -7.28
C ALA A 227 -27.07 -6.74 -8.59
N PRO A 228 -26.41 -6.86 -9.76
CA PRO A 228 -24.99 -7.12 -9.99
C PRO A 228 -24.12 -5.86 -10.23
N HIS A 229 -24.59 -4.65 -9.88
CA HIS A 229 -23.82 -3.42 -10.13
C HIS A 229 -22.42 -3.47 -9.48
N VAL A 230 -21.36 -2.96 -10.13
CA VAL A 230 -20.00 -3.03 -9.59
C VAL A 230 -19.72 -1.81 -8.70
N ILE A 231 -19.21 -2.03 -7.49
CA ILE A 231 -18.77 -0.94 -6.61
C ILE A 231 -17.35 -0.52 -7.01
N ARG A 232 -17.14 0.76 -7.35
CA ARG A 232 -15.84 1.29 -7.77
C ARG A 232 -15.35 2.35 -6.80
N VAL A 233 -14.24 2.09 -6.13
CA VAL A 233 -13.62 2.98 -5.15
C VAL A 233 -12.23 3.40 -5.61
N VAL A 234 -11.88 4.66 -5.39
CA VAL A 234 -10.52 5.18 -5.60
C VAL A 234 -9.96 5.66 -4.26
N LYS A 235 -8.72 5.29 -3.95
CA LYS A 235 -8.02 5.65 -2.71
C LYS A 235 -6.72 6.38 -3.01
N ASN A 236 -6.41 7.39 -2.22
CA ASN A 236 -5.16 8.16 -2.34
C ASN A 236 -3.96 7.57 -1.55
N LEU A 237 -4.13 6.44 -0.86
CA LEU A 237 -3.05 5.71 -0.18
C LEU A 237 -3.05 4.24 -0.63
N ARG A 238 -2.01 3.48 -0.28
CA ARG A 238 -1.96 2.02 -0.49
C ARG A 238 -3.09 1.35 0.29
N PHE A 239 -3.64 0.28 -0.26
CA PHE A 239 -4.75 -0.42 0.37
C PHE A 239 -4.31 -1.11 1.68
N CYS A 240 -4.99 -0.79 2.78
CA CYS A 240 -4.74 -1.38 4.10
C CYS A 240 -4.91 -2.92 4.09
N PRO A 241 -4.00 -3.69 4.72
CA PRO A 241 -4.09 -5.15 4.83
C PRO A 241 -5.44 -5.65 5.33
N ASP A 242 -5.92 -5.06 6.42
CA ASP A 242 -7.20 -5.44 7.02
C ASP A 242 -8.39 -5.10 6.12
N CYS A 243 -8.40 -3.91 5.51
CA CYS A 243 -9.49 -3.54 4.60
C CYS A 243 -9.50 -4.37 3.31
N HIS A 244 -8.35 -4.88 2.88
CA HIS A 244 -8.27 -5.81 1.76
C HIS A 244 -8.97 -7.14 2.07
N GLU A 245 -8.68 -7.74 3.24
CA GLU A 245 -9.35 -8.97 3.68
C GLU A 245 -10.85 -8.75 3.91
N VAL A 246 -11.22 -7.64 4.55
CA VAL A 246 -12.64 -7.27 4.70
C VAL A 246 -13.31 -7.07 3.34
N SER A 247 -12.65 -6.51 2.34
CA SER A 247 -13.22 -6.35 0.98
C SER A 247 -13.46 -7.69 0.31
N LYS A 248 -12.60 -8.69 0.50
CA LYS A 248 -12.87 -10.07 0.08
C LYS A 248 -14.14 -10.60 0.76
N ILE A 249 -14.23 -10.49 2.08
CA ILE A 249 -15.39 -10.96 2.86
C ILE A 249 -16.68 -10.29 2.39
N ILE A 250 -16.66 -8.97 2.16
CA ILE A 250 -17.81 -8.23 1.62
C ILE A 250 -18.18 -8.77 0.23
N SER A 251 -17.21 -8.94 -0.67
CA SER A 251 -17.48 -9.43 -2.03
C SER A 251 -18.18 -10.79 -2.04
N LYS A 252 -17.79 -11.70 -1.13
CA LYS A 252 -18.41 -13.02 -0.96
C LYS A 252 -19.79 -12.94 -0.31
N SER A 253 -19.89 -12.24 0.82
CA SER A 253 -21.10 -12.23 1.66
C SER A 253 -22.25 -11.42 1.07
N TYR A 254 -21.96 -10.41 0.25
CA TYR A 254 -22.96 -9.59 -0.45
C TYR A 254 -23.13 -9.98 -1.92
N GLY A 255 -22.36 -10.97 -2.42
CA GLY A 255 -22.39 -11.36 -3.84
C GLY A 255 -22.09 -10.18 -4.77
N ARG A 256 -21.09 -9.36 -4.40
CA ARG A 256 -20.82 -8.07 -5.02
C ARG A 256 -19.40 -8.01 -5.57
N GLU A 257 -19.26 -7.63 -6.83
CA GLU A 257 -17.95 -7.25 -7.37
C GLU A 257 -17.55 -5.86 -6.86
N ILE A 258 -16.34 -5.75 -6.31
CA ILE A 258 -15.77 -4.51 -5.82
C ILE A 258 -14.44 -4.28 -6.54
N ILE A 259 -14.25 -3.08 -7.09
CA ILE A 259 -12.99 -2.65 -7.67
C ILE A 259 -12.46 -1.49 -6.84
N VAL A 260 -11.27 -1.63 -6.29
CA VAL A 260 -10.59 -0.56 -5.55
C VAL A 260 -9.30 -0.21 -6.29
N ARG A 261 -9.17 1.03 -6.73
CA ARG A 261 -7.91 1.59 -7.23
C ARG A 261 -7.18 2.24 -6.06
N ASP A 262 -6.01 1.72 -5.72
CA ASP A 262 -5.08 2.42 -4.81
C ASP A 262 -4.02 3.21 -5.61
N ARG A 263 -2.99 3.72 -4.94
CA ARG A 263 -1.92 4.47 -5.60
C ARG A 263 -1.08 3.65 -6.60
N VAL A 264 -1.08 2.34 -6.47
CA VAL A 264 -0.15 1.44 -7.14
C VAL A 264 -0.86 0.58 -8.18
N ARG A 265 -2.09 0.12 -7.89
CA ARG A 265 -2.79 -0.86 -8.72
C ARG A 265 -4.30 -0.88 -8.50
N PHE A 266 -4.96 -1.70 -9.30
CA PHE A 266 -6.35 -2.08 -9.11
C PHE A 266 -6.44 -3.41 -8.37
N HIS A 267 -7.37 -3.46 -7.43
CA HIS A 267 -7.78 -4.64 -6.70
C HIS A 267 -9.20 -4.98 -7.12
N ARG A 268 -9.41 -6.15 -7.71
CA ARG A 268 -10.73 -6.64 -8.11
C ARG A 268 -11.12 -7.78 -7.19
N PHE A 269 -12.14 -7.56 -6.36
CA PHE A 269 -12.65 -8.51 -5.39
C PHE A 269 -13.90 -9.20 -5.93
N ILE A 270 -13.83 -10.53 -6.06
CA ILE A 270 -14.94 -11.36 -6.52
C ILE A 270 -14.97 -12.63 -5.66
N GLY A 271 -16.13 -12.92 -5.07
CA GLY A 271 -16.37 -14.21 -4.40
C GLY A 271 -15.42 -14.52 -3.24
N GLY A 272 -14.82 -13.51 -2.61
CA GLY A 272 -13.85 -13.71 -1.53
C GLY A 272 -12.40 -13.79 -1.97
N SER A 273 -12.08 -13.51 -3.24
CA SER A 273 -10.72 -13.47 -3.76
C SER A 273 -10.40 -12.10 -4.34
N CYS A 274 -9.12 -11.71 -4.33
CA CYS A 274 -8.63 -10.50 -4.99
C CYS A 274 -7.73 -10.85 -6.18
N SER A 275 -7.78 -10.04 -7.23
CA SER A 275 -6.90 -10.16 -8.41
C SER A 275 -5.40 -10.05 -8.09
N CYS A 276 -5.01 -9.49 -6.94
CA CYS A 276 -3.61 -9.36 -6.54
C CYS A 276 -3.00 -10.65 -5.94
N LYS A 277 -3.81 -11.70 -5.71
CA LYS A 277 -3.38 -12.97 -5.08
C LYS A 277 -2.60 -12.79 -3.78
N ASP A 278 -3.01 -11.79 -3.02
CA ASP A 278 -2.44 -11.43 -1.73
C ASP A 278 -0.98 -10.94 -1.77
N PHE A 279 -0.53 -10.50 -2.94
CA PHE A 279 0.79 -9.92 -3.15
C PHE A 279 0.67 -8.45 -3.62
N TRP A 280 0.48 -7.49 -2.69
CA TRP A 280 0.26 -6.07 -3.02
C TRP A 280 1.04 -5.07 -2.18
#